data_AF-E5AW61-F1
#
_entry.id   AF-E5AW61-F1
#
_cell.length_a   1.000
_cell.length_b   1.000
_cell.length_c   1.000
_cell.angle_alpha   90.00
_cell.angle_beta   90.00
_cell.angle_gamma   90.00
#
_symmetry.space_group_name_H-M   'P 1'
#
loop_
_entity.id
_entity.type
_entity.pdbx_description
1 polymer ?
#
loop_
_entity_poly.entity_id
_entity_poly.type
_entity_poly.pdbx_seq_one_letter_code
_entity_poly.pdbx_strand_id
1 'polypeptide(L)' 'MHLLKGDMKEHWSIWVNGNWRVTFRFIGVDVELVDYQDYH' A
#
# COMPACT_ATOMS: atom_id res chain seq x y z
N MET A 1 0.82 6.39 7.21
CA MET A 1 1.62 5.36 6.51
C MET A 1 2.00 4.29 7.51
N HIS A 2 1.73 3.01 7.21
CA HIS A 2 2.14 1.90 8.08
C HIS A 2 2.49 0.66 7.26
N LEU A 3 3.41 -0.15 7.79
CA LEU A 3 3.75 -1.46 7.25
C LEU A 3 2.64 -2.47 7.52
N LEU A 4 2.32 -3.27 6.51
CA LEU A 4 1.40 -4.39 6.62
C LEU A 4 2.10 -5.62 7.23
N LYS A 5 1.29 -6.54 7.74
CA LYS A 5 1.73 -7.78 8.40
C LYS A 5 1.14 -9.00 7.67
N GLY A 6 1.62 -10.20 8.02
CA GLY A 6 1.16 -11.45 7.39
C GLY A 6 1.77 -11.62 6.00
N ASP A 7 0.98 -12.09 5.04
CA ASP A 7 1.42 -12.37 3.67
C ASP A 7 1.84 -11.10 2.90
N MET A 8 1.47 -9.91 3.40
CA MET A 8 1.88 -8.61 2.85
C MET A 8 2.97 -7.94 3.67
N LYS A 9 3.75 -8.69 4.47
CA LYS A 9 4.95 -8.15 5.10
C LYS A 9 5.84 -7.55 4.00
N GLU A 10 6.38 -6.34 4.22
CA GLU A 10 7.10 -5.48 3.23
C GLU A 10 6.23 -4.54 2.38
N HIS A 11 4.90 -4.61 2.50
CA HIS A 11 4.02 -3.65 1.86
C HIS A 11 3.68 -2.50 2.81
N TRP A 12 3.49 -1.33 2.23
CA TRP A 12 3.12 -0.08 2.88
C TRP A 12 1.72 0.32 2.48
N SER A 13 0.98 0.90 3.42
CA SER A 13 -0.37 1.40 3.20
C SER A 13 -0.49 2.88 3.58
N ILE A 14 -1.12 3.65 2.70
CA ILE A 14 -1.48 5.05 2.92
C ILE A 14 -2.94 5.31 2.54
N TRP A 15 -3.56 6.25 3.27
CA TRP A 15 -4.86 6.81 2.94
C TRP A 15 -4.66 8.08 2.11
N VAL A 16 -5.39 8.21 1.00
CA VAL A 16 -5.25 9.36 0.08
C VAL A 16 -6.36 10.38 0.32
N ASN A 17 -7.62 9.96 0.23
CA ASN A 17 -8.79 10.76 0.61
C ASN A 17 -10.01 9.87 0.87
N GLY A 18 -10.96 10.35 1.68
CA GLY A 18 -12.18 9.59 1.98
C GLY A 18 -11.86 8.16 2.41
N ASN A 19 -12.37 7.19 1.65
CA ASN A 19 -12.13 5.76 1.86
C ASN A 19 -11.06 5.15 0.90
N TRP A 20 -10.30 5.94 0.15
CA TRP A 20 -9.30 5.40 -0.78
C TRP A 20 -7.99 5.04 -0.09
N ARG A 21 -7.54 3.79 -0.30
CA ARG A 21 -6.31 3.24 0.26
C ARG A 21 -5.38 2.74 -0.85
N VAL A 22 -4.12 3.13 -0.76
CA VAL A 22 -3.05 2.69 -1.67
C VAL A 22 -2.10 1.76 -0.93
N THR A 23 -1.80 0.61 -1.54
CA THR A 23 -0.80 -0.33 -1.05
C THR A 23 0.34 -0.47 -2.04
N PHE A 24 1.59 -0.31 -1.59
CA PHE A 24 2.77 -0.39 -2.42
C PHE A 24 3.94 -1.07 -1.71
N ARG A 25 4.95 -1.51 -2.45
CA ARG A 25 6.21 -2.00 -1.88
C ARG A 25 7.40 -1.40 -2.61
N PHE A 26 8.55 -1.38 -1.95
CA PHE A 26 9.79 -0.98 -2.59
C PHE A 26 10.49 -2.18 -3.22
N ILE A 27 11.03 -1.99 -4.42
CA ILE A 27 11.95 -2.91 -5.08
C ILE A 27 13.23 -2.13 -5.36
N GLY A 28 14.20 -2.23 -4.46
CA GLY A 28 15.39 -1.37 -4.49
C GLY A 28 15.03 0.08 -4.18
N VAL A 29 15.24 0.97 -5.15
CA VAL A 29 14.87 2.41 -5.06
C VAL A 29 13.52 2.71 -5.71
N ASP A 30 12.96 1.75 -6.44
CA ASP A 30 11.71 1.91 -7.18
C ASP A 30 10.51 1.43 -6.36
N VAL A 31 9.32 1.88 -6.76
CA VAL A 31 8.04 1.52 -6.13
C VAL A 31 7.23 0.67 -7.10
N GLU A 32 6.78 -0.49 -6.63
CA GLU A 32 5.75 -1.27 -7.30
C GLU A 32 4.40 -0.98 -6.65
N LEU A 33 3.45 -0.47 -7.44
CA LEU A 33 2.07 -0.32 -7.01
C LEU A 33 1.41 -1.70 -7.01
N VAL A 34 1.05 -2.18 -5.82
CA VAL A 34 0.49 -3.53 -5.67
C VAL A 34 -1.03 -3.48 -5.75
N ASP A 35 -1.65 -2.42 -5.22
CA ASP A 35 -3.11 -2.28 -5.30
C ASP A 35 -3.59 -0.83 -5.13
N TYR A 36 -4.70 -0.51 -5.81
CA TYR A 36 -5.45 0.74 -5.71
C TYR A 36 -6.92 0.40 -5.48
N GLN A 37 -7.32 0.30 -4.20
CA GLN A 37 -8.68 -0.11 -3.84
C GLN A 37 -9.53 1.10 -3.44
N ASP A 38 -10.66 1.25 -4.12
CA ASP A 38 -11.79 2.03 -3.62
C ASP A 38 -12.43 1.24 -2.49
N TYR A 39 -12.33 1.73 -1.25
CA TYR A 39 -13.04 1.12 -0.15
C TYR A 39 -14.42 1.77 -0.04
N HIS A 40 -15.35 1.43 -0.94
CA HIS A 40 -16.75 1.86 -0.80
C HIS A 40 -17.42 1.16 0.40
#